data_AF-C5BTC5-F1
#
_entry.id   AF-C5BTC5-F1
#
_cell.length_a   1.000
_cell.length_b   1.000
_cell.length_c   1.000
_cell.angle_alpha   90.00
_cell.angle_beta   90.00
_cell.angle_gamma   90.00
#
_symmetry.space_group_name_H-M   'P 1'
#
loop_
_entity.id
_entity.type
_entity.pdbx_description
1 polymer ?
#
loop_
_entity_poly.entity_id
_entity_poly.type
_entity_poly.pdbx_seq_one_letter_code
_entity_poly.pdbx_strand_id
1 'polypeptide(L)'
;MKANEFYDRYYLSYTGIKLPMKLVNPLDPAEIDNRNTFFGALLDDVGREYVIHKVVYGDVELSHTYHFGSDGALLRADIINADGEEQRIDYNK
;
A
#
# COMPACT_ATOMS: atom_id res chain seq x y z
N MET A 1 12.33 -12.16 -9.38
CA MET A 1 10.85 -12.17 -9.47
C MET A 1 10.41 -10.73 -9.68
N LYS A 2 9.53 -10.45 -10.65
CA LYS A 2 9.08 -9.09 -10.93
C LYS A 2 7.97 -8.70 -9.94
N ALA A 3 7.95 -7.45 -9.47
CA ALA A 3 6.94 -6.92 -8.54
C ALA A 3 5.47 -7.08 -9.03
N ASN A 4 5.31 -7.36 -10.33
CA ASN A 4 4.07 -7.39 -11.10
C ASN A 4 3.16 -8.58 -10.75
N GLU A 5 3.60 -9.56 -9.95
CA GLU A 5 2.81 -10.76 -9.59
C GLU A 5 2.41 -10.83 -8.11
N PHE A 6 2.70 -9.79 -7.32
CA PHE A 6 2.59 -9.84 -5.86
C PHE A 6 1.39 -9.09 -5.27
N TYR A 7 0.63 -8.31 -6.04
CA TYR A 7 -0.41 -7.44 -5.51
C TYR A 7 -1.78 -7.78 -6.09
N ASP A 8 -2.83 -7.64 -5.28
CA ASP A 8 -4.21 -7.85 -5.70
C ASP A 8 -4.74 -6.68 -6.54
N ARG A 9 -4.21 -5.46 -6.29
CA ARG A 9 -4.61 -4.23 -7.00
C ARG A 9 -3.44 -3.30 -7.25
N TYR A 10 -3.59 -2.50 -8.31
CA TYR A 10 -2.64 -1.48 -8.73
C TYR A 10 -3.31 -0.14 -8.87
N TYR A 11 -2.58 0.93 -8.56
CA TYR A 11 -3.08 2.29 -8.58
C TYR A 11 -2.00 3.27 -9.03
N LEU A 12 -2.41 4.37 -9.66
CA LEU A 12 -1.48 5.42 -10.08
C LEU A 12 -1.04 6.30 -8.91
N SER A 13 -1.93 6.53 -7.95
CA SER A 13 -1.68 7.52 -6.88
C SER A 13 -2.52 7.24 -5.63
N TYR A 14 -2.41 8.13 -4.66
CA TYR A 14 -3.22 8.16 -3.45
C TYR A 14 -3.68 9.58 -3.15
N THR A 15 -4.67 9.72 -2.28
CA THR A 15 -5.19 11.03 -1.85
C THR A 15 -5.41 11.08 -0.35
N GLY A 16 -5.42 12.30 0.19
CA GLY A 16 -5.57 12.57 1.60
C GLY A 16 -4.27 12.46 2.40
N ILE A 17 -4.36 12.83 3.67
CA ILE A 17 -3.24 12.84 4.63
C ILE A 17 -3.44 11.86 5.78
N LYS A 18 -4.58 11.16 5.81
CA LYS A 18 -4.95 10.22 6.87
C LYS A 18 -4.59 8.79 6.46
N LEU A 19 -4.34 7.96 7.46
CA LEU A 19 -4.20 6.51 7.28
C LEU A 19 -5.54 5.81 7.55
N PRO A 20 -5.82 4.67 6.89
CA PRO A 20 -5.05 4.08 5.79
C PRO A 20 -5.01 4.98 4.54
N MET A 21 -3.96 4.88 3.73
CA MET A 21 -3.87 5.67 2.50
C MET A 21 -5.03 5.32 1.56
N LYS A 22 -5.67 6.34 0.99
CA LYS A 22 -6.72 6.14 -0.01
C LYS A 22 -6.11 6.09 -1.40
N LEU A 23 -5.97 4.91 -1.96
CA LEU A 23 -5.47 4.72 -3.32
C LEU A 23 -6.52 5.14 -4.37
N VAL A 24 -6.06 5.73 -5.47
CA VAL A 24 -6.92 6.29 -6.53
C VAL A 24 -6.34 6.03 -7.91
N ASN A 25 -7.20 6.13 -8.92
CA ASN A 25 -6.89 5.83 -10.32
C ASN A 25 -6.35 4.39 -10.46
N PRO A 26 -7.24 3.39 -10.35
CA PRO A 26 -6.88 1.98 -10.53
C PRO A 26 -6.17 1.77 -11.87
N LEU A 27 -5.22 0.83 -11.88
CA LEU A 27 -4.47 0.42 -13.05
C LEU A 27 -4.70 -1.06 -13.30
N ASP A 28 -4.82 -1.43 -14.57
CA ASP A 28 -4.76 -2.84 -14.97
C ASP A 28 -3.31 -3.37 -14.85
N PRO A 29 -3.11 -4.67 -14.61
CA PRO A 29 -1.77 -5.26 -14.56
C PRO A 29 -0.93 -5.01 -15.82
N ALA A 30 -1.56 -4.92 -17.00
CA ALA A 30 -0.85 -4.59 -18.23
C ALA A 30 -0.32 -3.14 -18.27
N GLU A 31 -0.93 -2.24 -17.50
CA GLU A 31 -0.51 -0.83 -17.45
C GLU A 31 0.73 -0.60 -16.58
N ILE A 32 1.08 -1.53 -15.69
CA ILE A 32 2.27 -1.37 -14.84
C ILE A 32 3.57 -1.76 -15.56
N ASP A 33 3.51 -2.57 -16.61
CA ASP A 33 4.70 -3.10 -17.29
C ASP A 33 5.59 -2.01 -17.93
N ASN A 34 5.01 -0.87 -18.32
CA ASN A 34 5.70 0.26 -18.93
C ASN A 34 5.75 1.50 -18.01
N ARG A 35 5.52 1.33 -16.71
CA ARG A 35 5.52 2.44 -15.76
C ARG A 35 6.74 2.40 -14.86
N ASN A 36 7.34 3.58 -14.67
CA ASN A 36 8.40 3.76 -13.70
C ASN A 36 7.88 3.75 -12.27
N THR A 37 6.60 4.07 -12.05
CA THR A 37 6.04 4.15 -10.69
C THR A 37 4.57 3.76 -10.67
N PHE A 38 4.18 3.00 -9.65
CA PHE A 38 2.80 2.66 -9.32
C PHE A 38 2.68 2.32 -7.82
N PHE A 39 1.45 2.21 -7.32
CA PHE A 39 1.14 1.66 -6.01
C PHE A 39 0.56 0.26 -6.16
N GLY A 40 1.11 -0.71 -5.44
CA GLY A 40 0.58 -2.07 -5.34
C GLY A 40 -0.05 -2.28 -3.96
N ALA A 41 -1.18 -2.98 -3.89
CA ALA A 41 -1.87 -3.26 -2.64
C ALA A 41 -2.26 -4.73 -2.50
N LEU A 42 -2.16 -5.25 -1.27
CA LEU A 42 -2.74 -6.53 -0.87
C LEU A 42 -4.02 -6.29 -0.08
N LEU A 43 -5.02 -7.13 -0.33
CA LEU A 43 -6.32 -7.05 0.31
C LEU A 43 -6.47 -8.11 1.39
N ASP A 44 -7.16 -7.77 2.46
CA ASP A 44 -7.61 -8.74 3.46
C ASP A 44 -8.87 -9.50 3.00
N ASP A 45 -9.33 -10.45 3.81
CA ASP A 45 -10.49 -11.29 3.50
C ASP A 45 -11.80 -10.50 3.29
N VAL A 46 -11.87 -9.25 3.74
CA VAL A 46 -13.03 -8.36 3.55
C VAL A 46 -12.78 -7.30 2.48
N GLY A 47 -11.68 -7.40 1.74
CA GLY A 47 -11.36 -6.58 0.58
C GLY A 47 -10.75 -5.21 0.90
N ARG A 48 -10.16 -5.03 2.08
CA ARG A 48 -9.47 -3.79 2.48
C ARG A 48 -7.98 -3.90 2.24
N GLU A 49 -7.36 -2.80 1.80
CA GLU A 49 -5.91 -2.73 1.67
C GLU A 49 -5.23 -2.82 3.05
N TYR A 50 -4.50 -3.91 3.30
CA TYR A 50 -3.71 -4.08 4.53
C TYR A 50 -2.21 -3.93 4.28
N VAL A 51 -1.76 -4.03 3.03
CA VAL A 51 -0.40 -3.64 2.60
C VAL A 51 -0.52 -2.70 1.41
N ILE A 52 0.28 -1.63 1.43
CA ILE A 52 0.44 -0.70 0.31
C ILE A 52 1.93 -0.45 0.10
N HIS A 53 2.41 -0.71 -1.11
CA HIS A 53 3.77 -0.41 -1.54
C HIS A 53 3.76 0.62 -2.67
N LYS A 54 4.67 1.60 -2.61
CA LYS A 54 5.04 2.36 -3.83
C LYS A 54 6.19 1.64 -4.48
N VAL A 55 6.01 1.24 -5.73
CA VAL A 55 7.03 0.60 -6.53
C VAL A 55 7.60 1.63 -7.49
N VAL A 56 8.93 1.78 -7.51
CA VAL A 56 9.66 2.68 -8.39
C VAL A 56 10.74 1.87 -9.12
N TYR A 57 10.67 1.82 -10.46
CA TYR A 57 11.52 1.00 -11.32
C TYR A 57 11.59 -0.49 -10.92
N GLY A 58 10.53 -1.01 -10.32
CA GLY A 58 10.42 -2.41 -9.87
C GLY A 58 10.83 -2.65 -8.42
N ASP A 59 11.44 -1.67 -7.76
CA ASP A 59 11.83 -1.74 -6.34
C ASP A 59 10.77 -1.09 -5.45
N VAL A 60 10.57 -1.63 -4.24
CA VAL A 60 9.68 -1.03 -3.25
C VAL A 60 10.39 0.16 -2.62
N GLU A 61 9.92 1.38 -2.91
CA GLU A 61 10.46 2.62 -2.35
C GLU A 61 9.86 2.91 -0.97
N LEU A 62 8.57 2.63 -0.76
CA LEU A 62 7.93 2.76 0.56
C LEU A 62 6.96 1.62 0.80
N SER A 63 6.76 1.29 2.08
CA SER A 63 5.83 0.25 2.52
C SER A 63 4.95 0.72 3.67
N HIS A 64 3.66 0.43 3.59
CA HIS A 64 2.72 0.58 4.70
C HIS A 64 2.05 -0.76 4.95
N THR A 65 2.04 -1.21 6.20
CA THR A 65 1.24 -2.34 6.67
C THR A 65 0.24 -1.85 7.71
N TYR A 66 -1.03 -2.16 7.51
CA TYR A 66 -2.12 -1.77 8.38
C TYR A 66 -2.67 -2.97 9.13
N HIS A 67 -2.89 -2.81 10.43
CA HIS A 67 -3.48 -3.81 11.29
C HIS A 67 -4.85 -3.32 11.74
N PHE A 68 -5.89 -4.01 11.30
CA PHE A 68 -7.27 -3.68 11.64
C PHE A 68 -7.79 -4.59 12.76
N GLY A 69 -8.62 -4.02 13.63
CA GLY A 69 -9.40 -4.78 14.61
C GLY A 69 -10.55 -5.53 13.95
N SER A 70 -11.20 -6.42 14.71
CA SER A 70 -12.37 -7.18 14.27
C SER A 70 -13.58 -6.30 13.95
N ASP A 71 -13.65 -5.10 14.52
CA ASP A 71 -14.65 -4.07 14.22
C ASP A 71 -14.25 -3.18 13.01
N GLY A 72 -13.08 -3.44 12.46
CA GLY A 72 -12.52 -2.75 11.32
C GLY A 72 -11.87 -1.40 11.59
N ALA A 73 -11.72 -1.02 12.86
CA ALA A 73 -10.91 0.13 13.23
C ALA A 73 -9.42 -0.14 12.93
N LEU A 74 -8.71 0.87 12.41
CA LEU A 74 -7.26 0.81 12.30
C LEU A 74 -6.65 0.85 13.71
N LEU A 75 -5.88 -0.19 14.07
CA LEU A 75 -5.22 -0.30 15.37
C LEU A 75 -3.76 0.12 15.28
N ARG A 76 -3.08 -0.21 14.17
CA ARG A 76 -1.67 0.09 13.97
C ARG A 76 -1.34 0.29 12.50
N ALA A 77 -0.42 1.21 12.23
CA ALA A 77 0.28 1.31 10.95
C ALA A 77 1.79 1.12 11.19
N ASP A 78 2.38 0.18 10.46
CA ASP A 78 3.84 0.02 10.35
C ASP A 78 4.26 0.57 8.98
N ILE A 79 5.17 1.54 8.98
CA ILE A 79 5.55 2.31 7.78
C ILE A 79 7.06 2.23 7.61
N ILE A 80 7.50 1.95 6.40
CA ILE A 80 8.89 2.13 5.95
C ILE A 80 8.86 3.23 4.91
N ASN A 81 9.51 4.36 5.19
CA ASN A 81 9.55 5.50 4.27
C ASN A 81 10.61 5.30 3.17
N ALA A 82 10.71 6.27 2.25
CA ALA A 82 11.65 6.23 1.13
C ALA A 82 13.14 6.20 1.56
N ASP A 83 13.45 6.66 2.77
CA ASP A 83 14.78 6.64 3.35
C ASP A 83 15.07 5.31 4.10
N GLY A 84 14.10 4.39 4.10
CA GLY A 84 14.19 3.10 4.82
C GLY A 84 13.93 3.21 6.32
N GLU A 85 13.49 4.37 6.81
CA GLU A 85 13.21 4.54 8.23
C GLU A 85 11.87 3.90 8.60
N GLU A 86 11.91 3.12 9.68
CA GLU A 86 10.72 2.48 10.22
C GLU A 86 9.97 3.41 11.19
N GLN A 87 8.68 3.57 10.96
CA GLN A 87 7.77 4.28 11.84
C GLN A 87 6.58 3.39 12.18
N ARG A 88 6.30 3.25 13.48
CA ARG A 88 5.08 2.64 13.99
C ARG A 88 4.14 3.69 14.56
N ILE A 89 2.87 3.60 14.20
CA ILE A 89 1.79 4.44 14.73
C ILE A 89 0.73 3.51 15.32
N ASP A 90 0.56 3.57 16.64
CA ASP A 90 -0.50 2.84 17.36
C ASP A 90 -1.69 3.79 17.62
N TYR A 91 -2.89 3.31 17.36
CA TYR A 91 -4.14 4.04 17.56
C TYR A 91 -4.82 3.53 18.83
N ASN A 92 -5.00 4.43 19.81
CA ASN A 92 -5.79 4.14 20.99
C ASN A 92 -7.28 4.20 20.60
N LYS A 93 -8.02 3.13 20.89
CA LYS A 93 -9.49 3.12 20.82
C LYS A 93 -10.11 3.99 21.89
#